data_AF-A0A6V7PQU4-F1
#
_entry.id   AF-A0A6V7PQU4-F1
#
_cell.length_a   1.000
_cell.length_b   1.000
_cell.length_c   1.000
_cell.angle_alpha   90.00
_cell.angle_beta   90.00
_cell.angle_gamma   90.00
#
_symmetry.space_group_name_H-M   'P 1'
#
loop_
_entity.id
_entity.type
_entity.pdbx_description
1 polymer ?
#
loop_
_entity_poly.entity_id
_entity_poly.type
_entity_poly.pdbx_seq_one_letter_code
_entity_poly.pdbx_strand_id
1 'polypeptide(L)'
;MCVCCPALRPSSRRPVKRYKKLLAEIFPKTLDGPPNERKIMKLCEYAAKNPIRIPKIAKFLEQRSHKELRAGHVNFVKIIIEIYSKLLFICKEQMAYFAISLLNVIIELLESKQQDAILILGCQTLTRFIYSQVDNTYARNIESLVHKVCTLACEQGEEQKSPLRAASLQCLSAMVWFMTEHSYIFADFDEVIINAILENYR
;
A
#
# COMPACT_ATOMS: atom_id res chain seq x y z
N MET A 1 21.50 55.46 22.36
CA MET A 1 20.85 55.36 21.05
C MET A 1 20.78 53.90 20.65
N CYS A 2 19.57 53.39 20.53
CA CYS A 2 19.25 52.05 20.06
C CYS A 2 19.23 52.07 18.52
N VAL A 3 19.93 51.14 17.86
CA VAL A 3 19.63 50.77 16.46
C VAL A 3 19.59 49.26 16.39
N CYS A 4 18.37 48.75 16.42
CA CYS A 4 18.00 47.36 16.29
C CYS A 4 18.41 46.81 14.92
N CYS A 5 19.43 45.95 14.87
CA CYS A 5 19.47 44.89 13.86
C CYS A 5 18.71 43.69 14.45
N PRO A 6 17.45 43.41 14.04
CA PRO A 6 16.80 42.19 14.47
C PRO A 6 17.59 41.03 13.86
N ALA A 7 18.36 40.38 14.72
CA ALA A 7 19.03 39.12 14.44
C ALA A 7 18.07 38.20 13.68
N LEU A 8 18.62 37.57 12.63
CA LEU A 8 18.06 36.39 11.99
C LEU A 8 17.68 35.39 13.09
N ARG A 9 16.43 35.44 13.54
CA ARG A 9 15.89 34.42 14.45
C ARG A 9 16.03 33.09 13.69
N PRO A 10 16.59 32.03 14.31
CA PRO A 10 16.40 30.69 13.78
C PRO A 10 14.90 30.53 13.57
N SER A 11 14.50 30.23 12.33
CA SER A 11 13.11 30.12 11.89
C SER A 11 12.22 29.70 13.05
N SER A 12 11.36 30.63 13.50
CA SER A 12 10.34 30.38 14.51
C SER A 12 9.80 28.99 14.29
N ARG A 13 10.07 28.06 15.23
CA ARG A 13 9.65 26.67 15.15
C ARG A 13 8.13 26.65 15.11
N ARG A 14 7.55 26.82 13.92
CA ARG A 14 6.12 26.73 13.69
C ARG A 14 5.67 25.41 14.32
N PRO A 15 4.57 25.38 15.09
CA PRO A 15 4.11 24.16 15.72
C PRO A 15 4.06 23.03 14.68
N VAL A 16 4.89 22.00 14.85
CA VAL A 16 4.89 20.85 13.94
C VAL A 16 3.52 20.20 14.09
N LYS A 17 2.75 20.17 12.99
CA LYS A 17 1.42 19.56 12.98
C LYS A 17 1.53 18.13 13.54
N ARG A 18 0.67 17.76 14.48
CA ARG A 18 0.77 16.51 15.27
C ARG A 18 0.99 15.26 14.40
N TYR A 19 0.31 15.14 13.26
CA TYR A 19 0.50 14.01 12.33
C TYR A 19 1.93 13.90 11.79
N LYS A 20 2.62 15.03 11.55
CA LYS A 20 4.02 15.03 11.07
C LYS A 20 4.96 14.50 12.14
N LYS A 21 4.70 14.83 13.41
CA LYS A 21 5.48 14.30 14.55
C LYS A 21 5.27 12.79 14.67
N LEU A 22 4.02 12.32 14.60
CA LEU A 22 3.70 10.88 14.64
C LEU A 22 4.38 10.13 13.49
N LEU A 23 4.30 10.64 12.26
CA LEU A 23 4.99 10.06 11.11
C LEU A 23 6.50 9.99 11.32
N ALA A 24 7.14 11.07 11.77
CA ALA A 24 8.58 11.10 11.99
C ALA A 24 9.05 10.09 13.05
N GLU A 25 8.21 9.79 14.04
CA GLU A 25 8.55 8.83 15.10
C GLU A 25 8.48 7.37 14.66
N ILE A 26 7.69 7.04 13.62
CA ILE A 26 7.48 5.65 13.17
C ILE A 26 8.72 5.08 12.48
N PHE A 27 9.37 5.87 11.63
CA PHE A 27 10.45 5.36 10.80
C PHE A 27 11.76 5.26 11.57
N PRO A 28 12.45 4.11 11.54
CA PRO A 28 13.72 3.93 12.22
C PRO A 28 14.81 4.83 11.63
N LYS A 29 15.84 5.10 12.45
CA LYS A 29 17.03 5.84 12.00
C LYS A 29 17.98 4.99 11.16
N THR A 30 17.91 3.67 11.31
CA THR A 30 18.69 2.67 10.58
C THR A 30 17.79 1.93 9.59
N LEU A 31 18.38 1.38 8.52
CA LEU A 31 17.64 0.69 7.46
C LEU A 31 16.98 -0.62 7.92
N ASP A 32 17.51 -1.26 8.97
CA ASP A 32 17.06 -2.57 9.45
C ASP A 32 16.20 -2.54 10.72
N GLY A 33 15.76 -1.35 11.15
CA GLY A 33 14.90 -1.24 12.32
C GLY A 33 13.50 -1.86 12.08
N PRO A 34 12.95 -2.66 13.01
CA PRO A 34 11.62 -3.24 12.83
C PRO A 34 10.52 -2.17 12.87
N PRO A 35 9.36 -2.42 12.25
CA PRO A 35 8.19 -1.56 12.39
C PRO A 35 7.80 -1.38 13.86
N ASN A 36 7.58 -0.14 14.29
CA ASN A 36 7.10 0.12 15.65
C ASN A 36 5.57 0.10 15.66
N GLU A 37 4.99 -1.07 15.88
CA GLU A 37 3.53 -1.28 15.87
C GLU A 37 2.78 -0.30 16.77
N ARG A 38 3.29 -0.01 17.97
CA ARG A 38 2.67 0.94 18.90
C ARG A 38 2.57 2.35 18.31
N LYS A 39 3.60 2.80 17.60
CA LYS A 39 3.60 4.12 16.95
C LYS A 39 2.74 4.15 15.69
N ILE A 40 2.70 3.06 14.92
CA ILE A 40 1.81 2.90 13.78
C ILE A 40 0.35 2.98 14.25
N MET A 41 -0.01 2.20 15.27
CA MET A 41 -1.34 2.21 15.88
C MET A 41 -1.75 3.63 16.31
N LYS A 42 -0.86 4.34 17.02
CA LYS A 42 -1.09 5.72 17.47
C LYS A 42 -1.35 6.71 16.31
N LEU A 43 -0.72 6.51 15.16
CA LEU A 43 -0.99 7.33 13.97
C LEU A 43 -2.38 7.02 13.40
N CYS A 44 -2.74 5.75 13.27
CA CYS A 44 -4.03 5.33 12.73
C CYS A 44 -5.20 5.74 13.64
N GLU A 45 -5.07 5.58 14.96
CA GLU A 45 -6.07 6.09 15.93
C GLU A 45 -6.21 7.62 15.85
N TYR A 46 -5.10 8.34 15.70
CA TYR A 46 -5.14 9.78 15.48
C TYR A 46 -5.86 10.13 14.17
N ALA A 47 -5.60 9.37 13.11
CA ALA A 47 -6.21 9.56 11.79
C ALA A 47 -7.72 9.34 11.83
N ALA A 48 -8.20 8.27 12.48
CA ALA A 48 -9.62 7.99 12.69
C ALA A 48 -10.34 9.13 13.41
N LYS A 49 -9.69 9.70 14.45
CA LYS A 49 -10.23 10.87 15.19
C LYS A 49 -10.12 12.19 14.43
N ASN A 50 -9.35 12.24 13.33
CA ASN A 50 -9.08 13.46 12.57
C ASN A 50 -9.13 13.20 11.05
N PRO A 51 -10.29 12.81 10.45
CA PRO A 51 -10.35 12.36 9.06
C PRO A 51 -9.79 13.36 8.04
N ILE A 52 -9.95 14.67 8.27
CA ILE A 52 -9.38 15.75 7.43
C ILE A 52 -7.85 15.73 7.31
N ARG A 53 -7.16 14.96 8.15
CA ARG A 53 -5.70 14.78 8.10
C ARG A 53 -5.29 13.55 7.28
N ILE A 54 -6.19 12.59 7.07
CA ILE A 54 -5.92 11.34 6.34
C ILE A 54 -5.32 11.60 4.96
N PRO A 55 -5.86 12.51 4.10
CA PRO A 55 -5.28 12.73 2.77
C PRO A 55 -3.83 13.24 2.82
N LYS A 56 -3.45 13.99 3.86
CA LYS A 56 -2.07 14.48 4.05
C LYS A 56 -1.13 13.40 4.55
N ILE A 57 -1.65 12.45 5.34
CA ILE A 57 -0.90 11.27 5.79
C ILE A 57 -0.69 10.34 4.60
N ALA A 58 -1.76 9.99 3.89
CA ALA A 58 -1.72 9.13 2.71
C ALA A 58 -0.76 9.66 1.63
N LYS A 59 -0.88 10.94 1.26
CA LYS A 59 0.04 11.57 0.31
C LYS A 59 1.51 11.51 0.75
N PHE A 60 1.80 11.67 2.04
CA PHE A 60 3.16 11.53 2.56
C PHE A 60 3.67 10.09 2.43
N LEU A 61 2.83 9.11 2.76
CA LEU A 61 3.16 7.69 2.68
C LEU A 61 3.41 7.25 1.24
N GLU A 62 2.55 7.65 0.31
CA GLU A 62 2.70 7.42 -1.13
C GLU A 62 4.02 8.00 -1.66
N GLN A 63 4.27 9.30 -1.44
CA GLN A 63 5.50 9.95 -1.87
C GLN A 63 6.76 9.31 -1.28
N ARG A 64 6.68 8.88 -0.02
CA ARG A 64 7.78 8.19 0.62
C ARG A 64 7.98 6.80 0.03
N SER A 65 6.91 6.04 -0.21
CA SER A 65 6.99 4.71 -0.82
C SER A 65 7.76 4.76 -2.14
N HIS A 66 7.38 5.68 -3.02
CA HIS A 66 8.04 5.89 -4.30
C HIS A 66 9.55 6.23 -4.15
N LYS A 67 9.92 6.98 -3.12
CA LYS A 67 11.34 7.29 -2.83
C LYS A 67 12.09 6.05 -2.32
N GLU A 68 11.52 5.34 -1.36
CA GLU A 68 12.19 4.21 -0.71
C GLU A 68 12.29 2.99 -1.65
N LEU A 69 11.30 2.78 -2.53
CA LEU A 69 11.35 1.77 -3.60
C LEU A 69 12.50 2.03 -4.57
N ARG A 70 12.66 3.27 -5.04
CA ARG A 70 13.78 3.64 -5.93
C ARG A 70 15.14 3.49 -5.26
N ALA A 71 15.21 3.65 -3.94
CA ALA A 71 16.43 3.46 -3.16
C ALA A 71 16.68 2.00 -2.74
N GLY A 72 15.78 1.06 -3.07
CA GLY A 72 15.89 -0.33 -2.63
C GLY A 72 15.72 -0.53 -1.12
N HIS A 73 15.13 0.44 -0.40
CA HIS A 73 14.96 0.37 1.05
C HIS A 73 13.71 -0.42 1.45
N VAL A 74 13.73 -1.73 1.22
CA VAL A 74 12.59 -2.65 1.39
C VAL A 74 11.94 -2.54 2.77
N ASN A 75 12.72 -2.39 3.85
CA ASN A 75 12.17 -2.31 5.20
C ASN A 75 11.31 -1.06 5.43
N PHE A 76 11.67 0.09 4.85
CA PHE A 76 10.81 1.27 4.92
C PHE A 76 9.52 1.10 4.13
N VAL A 77 9.56 0.40 2.99
CA VAL A 77 8.37 0.04 2.22
C VAL A 77 7.46 -0.86 3.05
N LYS A 78 8.00 -1.91 3.69
CA LYS A 78 7.25 -2.77 4.62
C LYS A 78 6.55 -1.98 5.73
N ILE A 79 7.24 -1.00 6.33
CA ILE A 79 6.64 -0.11 7.35
C ILE A 79 5.47 0.70 6.77
N ILE A 80 5.62 1.24 5.56
CA ILE A 80 4.55 2.02 4.90
C ILE A 80 3.34 1.13 4.63
N ILE A 81 3.56 -0.09 4.17
CA ILE A 81 2.49 -1.07 3.92
C ILE A 81 1.79 -1.48 5.22
N GLU A 82 2.53 -1.65 6.32
CA GLU A 82 1.93 -1.91 7.62
C GLU A 82 1.05 -0.74 8.09
N ILE A 83 1.46 0.50 7.85
CA ILE A 83 0.62 1.67 8.15
C ILE A 83 -0.67 1.64 7.32
N TYR A 84 -0.59 1.38 6.01
CA TYR A 84 -1.78 1.27 5.17
C TYR A 84 -2.69 0.11 5.58
N SER A 85 -2.13 -1.05 5.94
CA SER A 85 -2.88 -2.20 6.48
C SER A 85 -3.67 -1.80 7.72
N LYS A 86 -3.04 -1.09 8.67
CA LYS A 86 -3.74 -0.58 9.86
C LYS A 86 -4.75 0.52 9.54
N LEU A 87 -4.53 1.36 8.53
CA LEU A 87 -5.52 2.33 8.07
C LEU A 87 -6.74 1.64 7.45
N LEU A 88 -6.57 0.58 6.64
CA LEU A 88 -7.68 -0.21 6.10
C LEU A 88 -8.56 -0.81 7.21
N PHE A 89 -7.93 -1.25 8.30
CA PHE A 89 -8.65 -1.80 9.45
C PHE A 89 -9.34 -0.74 10.32
N ILE A 90 -8.61 0.30 10.73
CA ILE A 90 -9.07 1.27 11.74
C ILE A 90 -9.91 2.40 11.11
N CYS A 91 -9.60 2.78 9.88
CA CYS A 91 -10.20 3.91 9.17
C CYS A 91 -11.09 3.44 8.01
N LYS A 92 -11.76 2.28 8.14
CA LYS A 92 -12.60 1.69 7.08
C LYS A 92 -13.65 2.67 6.55
N GLU A 93 -14.38 3.34 7.44
CA GLU A 93 -15.39 4.36 7.10
C GLU A 93 -14.79 5.63 6.46
N GLN A 94 -13.47 5.77 6.44
CA GLN A 94 -12.73 6.89 5.87
C GLN A 94 -11.89 6.49 4.66
N MET A 95 -12.09 5.29 4.11
CA MET A 95 -11.25 4.73 3.05
C MET A 95 -11.09 5.66 1.84
N ALA A 96 -12.14 6.36 1.44
CA ALA A 96 -12.12 7.33 0.35
C ALA A 96 -11.02 8.40 0.47
N TYR A 97 -10.57 8.73 1.69
CA TYR A 97 -9.50 9.71 1.89
C TYR A 97 -8.08 9.19 1.58
N PHE A 98 -7.89 7.89 1.40
CA PHE A 98 -6.58 7.30 1.16
C PHE A 98 -6.54 6.17 0.12
N ALA A 99 -7.68 5.67 -0.34
CA ALA A 99 -7.76 4.55 -1.27
C ALA A 99 -6.91 4.74 -2.53
N ILE A 100 -7.01 5.90 -3.18
CA ILE A 100 -6.24 6.19 -4.40
C ILE A 100 -4.74 6.23 -4.12
N SER A 101 -4.31 6.85 -3.02
CA SER A 101 -2.89 6.84 -2.63
C SER A 101 -2.37 5.44 -2.35
N LEU A 102 -3.19 4.57 -1.75
CA LEU A 102 -2.84 3.17 -1.54
C LEU A 102 -2.79 2.37 -2.85
N LEU A 103 -3.76 2.58 -3.75
CA LEU A 103 -3.78 1.95 -5.07
C LEU A 103 -2.54 2.34 -5.90
N ASN A 104 -2.13 3.61 -5.88
CA ASN A 104 -0.88 4.05 -6.52
C ASN A 104 0.34 3.32 -5.95
N VAL A 105 0.41 3.16 -4.62
CA VAL A 105 1.48 2.38 -3.99
C VAL A 105 1.42 0.91 -4.43
N ILE A 106 0.24 0.29 -4.47
CA ILE A 106 0.06 -1.09 -4.92
C ILE A 106 0.56 -1.26 -6.37
N ILE A 107 0.19 -0.34 -7.27
CA ILE A 107 0.66 -0.35 -8.67
C ILE A 107 2.19 -0.32 -8.71
N GLU A 108 2.83 0.60 -8.00
CA GLU A 108 4.30 0.69 -7.97
C GLU A 108 4.97 -0.57 -7.39
N LEU A 109 4.37 -1.20 -6.38
CA LEU A 109 4.88 -2.47 -5.85
C LEU A 109 4.80 -3.58 -6.90
N LEU A 110 3.67 -3.71 -7.59
CA LEU A 110 3.45 -4.74 -8.60
C LEU A 110 4.29 -4.52 -9.86
N GLU A 111 4.65 -3.29 -10.18
CA GLU A 111 5.53 -2.95 -11.32
C GLU A 111 7.02 -3.06 -11.01
N SER A 112 7.39 -3.29 -9.74
CA SER A 112 8.79 -3.36 -9.32
C SER A 112 9.53 -4.52 -9.98
N LYS A 113 10.64 -4.21 -10.67
CA LYS A 113 11.55 -5.20 -11.29
C LYS A 113 12.69 -5.66 -10.35
N GLN A 114 12.74 -5.14 -9.13
CA GLN A 114 13.94 -5.26 -8.29
C GLN A 114 13.98 -6.58 -7.50
N GLN A 115 12.88 -6.98 -6.87
CA GLN A 115 12.84 -8.12 -5.94
C GLN A 115 11.44 -8.73 -5.85
N ASP A 116 11.34 -10.06 -5.88
CA ASP A 116 10.10 -10.82 -5.68
C ASP A 116 9.42 -10.47 -4.34
N ALA A 117 10.20 -10.17 -3.31
CA ALA A 117 9.67 -9.74 -2.02
C ALA A 117 8.78 -8.49 -2.11
N ILE A 118 9.06 -7.58 -3.05
CA ILE A 118 8.25 -6.39 -3.30
C ILE A 118 6.96 -6.74 -4.06
N LEU A 119 7.05 -7.63 -5.05
CA LEU A 119 5.90 -8.14 -5.80
C LEU A 119 4.93 -8.90 -4.87
N ILE A 120 5.46 -9.77 -4.01
CA ILE A 120 4.69 -10.47 -2.97
C ILE A 120 3.97 -9.47 -2.07
N LEU A 121 4.67 -8.42 -1.62
CA LEU A 121 4.08 -7.38 -0.79
C LEU A 121 2.95 -6.64 -1.53
N GLY A 122 3.12 -6.39 -2.84
CA GLY A 122 2.09 -5.84 -3.71
C GLY A 122 0.83 -6.71 -3.75
N CYS A 123 0.97 -8.00 -4.07
CA CYS A 123 -0.15 -8.95 -4.13
C CYS A 123 -0.87 -9.07 -2.79
N GLN A 124 -0.14 -9.18 -1.69
CA GLN A 124 -0.73 -9.26 -0.35
C GLN A 124 -1.43 -7.95 0.06
N THR A 125 -0.90 -6.79 -0.34
CA THR A 125 -1.53 -5.49 -0.04
C THR A 125 -2.80 -5.31 -0.86
N LEU A 126 -2.77 -5.67 -2.15
CA LEU A 126 -3.95 -5.66 -3.01
C LEU A 126 -5.04 -6.60 -2.49
N THR A 127 -4.66 -7.81 -2.06
CA THR A 127 -5.59 -8.77 -1.43
C THR A 127 -6.32 -8.15 -0.23
N ARG A 128 -5.58 -7.48 0.67
CA ARG A 128 -6.18 -6.78 1.82
C ARG A 128 -7.08 -5.63 1.39
N PHE A 129 -6.67 -4.87 0.36
CA PHE A 129 -7.49 -3.80 -0.19
C PHE A 129 -8.80 -4.36 -0.76
N ILE A 130 -8.77 -5.45 -1.52
CA ILE A 130 -9.95 -6.11 -2.09
C ILE A 130 -10.92 -6.55 -0.99
N TYR A 131 -10.45 -7.29 0.02
CA TYR A 131 -11.32 -7.74 1.13
C TYR A 131 -11.85 -6.61 2.01
N SER A 132 -11.28 -5.41 1.92
CA SER A 132 -11.76 -4.25 2.67
C SER A 132 -12.91 -3.50 1.98
N GLN A 133 -13.19 -3.82 0.71
CA GLN A 133 -14.26 -3.17 -0.05
C GLN A 133 -15.65 -3.53 0.48
N VAL A 134 -16.57 -2.58 0.36
CA VAL A 134 -17.99 -2.73 0.75
C VAL A 134 -18.93 -2.64 -0.44
N ASP A 135 -18.42 -2.17 -1.57
CA ASP A 135 -19.13 -1.99 -2.83
C ASP A 135 -18.13 -2.02 -4.00
N ASN A 136 -18.62 -1.74 -5.21
CA ASN A 136 -17.83 -1.75 -6.44
C ASN A 136 -17.15 -0.40 -6.76
N THR A 137 -17.04 0.54 -5.81
CA THR A 137 -16.46 1.89 -6.05
C THR A 137 -15.08 1.84 -6.72
N TYR A 138 -14.23 0.88 -6.33
CA TYR A 138 -12.87 0.73 -6.87
C TYR A 138 -12.73 -0.44 -7.85
N ALA A 139 -13.85 -0.96 -8.38
CA ALA A 139 -13.84 -2.12 -9.27
C ALA A 139 -12.94 -1.91 -10.48
N ARG A 140 -13.03 -0.75 -11.15
CA ARG A 140 -12.17 -0.42 -12.31
C ARG A 140 -10.68 -0.35 -11.95
N ASN A 141 -10.35 0.12 -10.74
CA ASN A 141 -8.97 0.15 -10.27
C ASN A 141 -8.44 -1.27 -10.02
N ILE A 142 -9.25 -2.14 -9.40
CA ILE A 142 -8.90 -3.55 -9.16
C ILE A 142 -8.78 -4.29 -10.49
N GLU A 143 -9.73 -4.09 -11.41
CA GLU A 143 -9.76 -4.67 -12.75
C GLU A 143 -8.48 -4.35 -13.54
N SER A 144 -7.99 -3.10 -13.46
CA SER A 144 -6.76 -2.69 -14.16
C SER A 144 -5.51 -3.47 -13.73
N LEU A 145 -5.55 -4.17 -12.59
CA LEU A 145 -4.43 -4.94 -12.05
C LEU A 145 -4.53 -6.44 -12.37
N VAL A 146 -5.66 -6.92 -12.90
CA VAL A 146 -5.90 -8.34 -13.20
C VAL A 146 -4.78 -8.93 -14.04
N HIS A 147 -4.49 -8.33 -15.20
CA HIS A 147 -3.48 -8.84 -16.13
C HIS A 147 -2.12 -9.01 -15.44
N LYS A 148 -1.70 -8.00 -14.67
CA LYS A 148 -0.42 -8.03 -13.97
C LYS A 148 -0.37 -9.14 -12.93
N VAL A 149 -1.41 -9.32 -12.13
CA VAL A 149 -1.45 -10.38 -11.11
C VAL A 149 -1.48 -11.76 -11.77
N CYS A 150 -2.18 -11.93 -12.89
CA CYS A 150 -2.18 -13.17 -13.64
C CYS A 150 -0.80 -13.51 -14.21
N THR A 151 -0.09 -12.55 -14.81
CA THR A 151 1.29 -12.78 -15.27
C THR A 151 2.17 -13.30 -14.14
N LEU A 152 2.10 -12.69 -12.95
CA LEU A 152 2.87 -13.11 -11.77
C LEU A 152 2.44 -14.49 -11.24
N ALA A 153 1.21 -14.94 -11.50
CA ALA A 153 0.73 -16.28 -11.14
C ALA A 153 1.15 -17.36 -12.15
N CYS A 154 1.41 -16.96 -13.41
CA CYS A 154 1.83 -17.83 -14.51
C CYS A 154 3.37 -17.91 -14.65
N GLU A 155 4.13 -17.04 -14.00
CA GLU A 155 5.60 -17.05 -14.10
C GLU A 155 6.17 -18.42 -13.67
N GLN A 156 6.68 -19.17 -14.66
CA GLN A 156 7.32 -20.46 -14.49
C GLN A 156 8.78 -20.25 -14.04
N GLY A 157 8.99 -20.07 -12.74
CA GLY A 157 10.31 -20.27 -12.14
C GLY A 157 10.62 -21.77 -12.03
N GLU A 158 11.91 -22.15 -12.04
CA GLU A 158 12.35 -23.56 -11.93
C GLU A 158 11.84 -24.26 -10.65
N GLU A 159 11.39 -23.50 -9.66
CA GLU A 159 10.68 -24.03 -8.50
C GLU A 159 9.16 -23.87 -8.67
N GLN A 160 8.46 -25.00 -8.86
CA GLN A 160 6.99 -25.13 -8.88
C GLN A 160 6.25 -24.57 -7.64
N LYS A 161 6.96 -23.98 -6.66
CA LYS A 161 6.42 -23.47 -5.38
C LYS A 161 7.00 -22.11 -4.98
N SER A 162 7.18 -21.19 -5.92
CA SER A 162 7.67 -19.85 -5.56
C SER A 162 6.65 -19.11 -4.66
N PRO A 163 7.08 -18.45 -3.56
CA PRO A 163 6.20 -17.66 -2.69
C PRO A 163 5.43 -16.55 -3.43
N LEU A 164 6.00 -16.05 -4.54
CA LEU A 164 5.36 -15.08 -5.42
C LEU A 164 4.12 -15.67 -6.10
N ARG A 165 4.23 -16.86 -6.70
CA ARG A 165 3.09 -17.55 -7.32
C ARG A 165 1.96 -17.78 -6.32
N ALA A 166 2.29 -18.21 -5.10
CA ALA A 166 1.29 -18.39 -4.04
C ALA A 166 0.58 -17.07 -3.67
N ALA A 167 1.32 -15.98 -3.51
CA ALA A 167 0.74 -14.66 -3.20
C ALA A 167 -0.12 -14.13 -4.35
N SER A 168 0.30 -14.32 -5.60
CA SER A 168 -0.46 -13.92 -6.79
C SER A 168 -1.75 -14.72 -6.92
N LEU A 169 -1.71 -16.04 -6.75
CA LEU A 169 -2.90 -16.90 -6.77
C LEU A 169 -3.89 -16.54 -5.66
N GLN A 170 -3.41 -16.23 -4.45
CA GLN A 170 -4.26 -15.72 -3.37
C GLN A 170 -4.93 -14.40 -3.77
N CYS A 171 -4.19 -13.51 -4.43
CA CYS A 171 -4.72 -12.24 -4.92
C CYS A 171 -5.78 -12.45 -6.02
N LEU A 172 -5.57 -13.40 -6.94
CA LEU A 172 -6.57 -13.77 -7.95
C LEU A 172 -7.83 -14.35 -7.30
N SER A 173 -7.68 -15.21 -6.28
CA SER A 173 -8.82 -15.71 -5.52
C SER A 173 -9.61 -14.58 -4.85
N ALA A 174 -8.95 -13.54 -4.35
CA ALA A 174 -9.62 -12.37 -3.81
C ALA A 174 -10.35 -11.55 -4.90
N MET A 175 -9.77 -11.43 -6.10
CA MET A 175 -10.43 -10.81 -7.25
C MET A 175 -11.70 -11.57 -7.68
N VAL A 176 -11.65 -12.90 -7.73
CA VAL A 176 -12.85 -13.74 -7.99
C VAL A 176 -13.91 -13.50 -6.92
N TRP A 177 -13.50 -13.52 -5.64
CA TRP A 177 -14.41 -13.24 -4.53
C TRP A 177 -15.08 -11.87 -4.66
N PHE A 178 -14.33 -10.83 -5.01
CA PHE A 178 -14.85 -9.47 -5.22
C PHE A 178 -15.90 -9.42 -6.33
N MET A 179 -15.65 -10.09 -7.46
CA MET A 179 -16.61 -10.14 -8.57
C MET A 179 -17.93 -10.78 -8.12
N THR A 180 -17.86 -11.86 -7.34
CA THR A 180 -19.04 -12.53 -6.79
C THR A 180 -19.77 -11.70 -5.74
N GLU A 181 -19.05 -11.10 -4.79
CA GLU A 181 -19.62 -10.35 -3.66
C GLU A 181 -20.29 -9.05 -4.13
N HIS A 182 -19.67 -8.35 -5.08
CA HIS A 182 -20.14 -7.04 -5.52
C HIS A 182 -20.79 -7.05 -6.91
N SER A 183 -21.08 -8.24 -7.45
CA SER A 183 -21.77 -8.44 -8.73
C SER A 183 -21.16 -7.63 -9.88
N TYR A 184 -19.83 -7.58 -9.95
CA TYR A 184 -19.08 -6.86 -10.96
C TYR A 184 -18.19 -7.82 -11.74
N ILE A 185 -18.49 -8.04 -13.02
CA ILE A 185 -17.69 -8.92 -13.87
C ILE A 185 -16.60 -8.07 -14.54
N PHE A 186 -15.34 -8.44 -14.30
CA PHE A 186 -14.19 -7.88 -15.00
C PHE A 186 -14.19 -8.33 -16.47
N ALA A 187 -14.08 -7.39 -17.40
CA ALA A 187 -14.30 -7.62 -18.83
C ALA A 187 -13.26 -8.57 -19.46
N ASP A 188 -12.03 -8.59 -18.94
CA ASP A 188 -10.90 -9.38 -19.47
C ASP A 188 -10.53 -10.57 -18.57
N PHE A 189 -11.41 -10.97 -17.65
CA PHE A 189 -11.05 -11.97 -16.64
C PHE A 189 -11.08 -13.40 -17.16
N ASP A 190 -11.99 -13.71 -18.08
CA ASP A 190 -12.23 -15.06 -18.57
C ASP A 190 -11.05 -15.59 -19.42
N GLU A 191 -10.47 -14.78 -20.31
CA GLU A 191 -9.32 -15.20 -21.13
C GLU A 191 -8.04 -15.40 -20.30
N VAL A 192 -7.89 -14.61 -19.22
CA VAL A 192 -6.64 -14.57 -18.45
C VAL A 192 -6.64 -15.64 -17.35
N ILE A 193 -7.79 -15.91 -16.71
CA ILE A 193 -7.92 -16.97 -15.70
C ILE A 193 -7.81 -18.37 -16.32
N ILE A 194 -8.42 -18.60 -17.48
CA ILE A 194 -8.37 -19.93 -18.12
C ILE A 194 -6.91 -20.35 -18.33
N ASN A 195 -6.06 -19.44 -18.78
CA ASN A 195 -4.62 -19.73 -18.93
C ASN A 195 -3.92 -19.90 -17.57
N ALA A 196 -4.19 -19.01 -16.59
CA ALA A 196 -3.54 -19.09 -15.29
C ALA A 196 -3.93 -20.34 -14.49
N ILE A 197 -5.20 -20.70 -14.41
CA ILE A 197 -5.67 -21.84 -13.63
C ILE A 197 -5.30 -23.16 -14.32
N LEU A 198 -5.50 -23.29 -15.64
CA LEU A 198 -5.22 -24.54 -16.35
C LEU A 198 -3.72 -24.89 -16.39
N GLU A 199 -2.83 -23.89 -16.49
CA GLU A 199 -1.38 -24.12 -16.40
C GLU A 199 -0.92 -24.48 -14.99
N ASN A 200 -1.71 -24.13 -13.95
CA ASN A 200 -1.39 -24.44 -12.56
C ASN A 200 -1.81 -25.87 -12.13
N TYR A 201 -2.69 -26.54 -12.88
CA TYR A 201 -3.15 -27.91 -12.62
C TYR A 201 -2.36 -29.00 -13.38
N ARG A 202 -1.42 -28.61 -14.25
CA ARG A 202 -0.48 -29.52 -14.93
C ARG A 202 0.84 -29.60 -14.18
#